data_AF-A0AAX2RM80-F1
#
_entry.id   AF-A0AAX2RM80-F1
#
_cell.length_a   1.000
_cell.length_b   1.000
_cell.length_c   1.000
_cell.angle_alpha   90.00
_cell.angle_beta   90.00
_cell.angle_gamma   90.00
#
_symmetry.space_group_name_H-M   'P 1'
#
loop_
_entity.id
_entity.type
_entity.pdbx_description
1 polymer ?
#
loop_
_entity_poly.entity_id
_entity_poly.type
_entity_poly.pdbx_seq_one_letter_code
_entity_poly.pdbx_strand_id
1 'polypeptide(L)'
;MNRSRGKFIVAGIVGGASIVAFVALYAARERQVARLTKVATFASKTIATTLKADRTLGADYEKLIAPAREKAWGAVREIHGRSLVAESIFDKTRLNRTTNEYLSSASNAFEKISERDAALRDLAFTRNLMAAARRDLDAGSTGPLNEHASNLLRATQNDEARELRDIAAATDKLRIALTAIGVKGGELTRELGDIELPSDELRAAIDRYSAPPVN
;
A
#
# COMPACT_ATOMS: atom_id res chain seq x y z
N MET A 1 -70.02 1.45 20.14
CA MET A 1 -68.83 0.65 19.79
C MET A 1 -68.13 1.30 18.59
N ASN A 2 -67.00 1.99 18.76
CA ASN A 2 -66.29 2.59 17.60
C ASN A 2 -64.75 2.73 17.76
N ARG A 3 -64.12 1.95 18.65
CA ARG A 3 -62.66 2.04 18.92
C ARG A 3 -61.78 1.13 18.05
N SER A 4 -62.36 0.29 17.19
CA SER A 4 -61.61 -0.70 16.40
C SER A 4 -60.98 -0.12 15.12
N ARG A 5 -61.65 0.80 14.41
CA ARG A 5 -61.18 1.31 13.11
C ARG A 5 -59.91 2.18 13.18
N GLY A 6 -59.68 2.89 14.29
CA GLY A 6 -58.48 3.73 14.46
C GLY A 6 -57.17 2.96 14.65
N LYS A 7 -57.20 1.76 15.25
CA LYS A 7 -55.99 0.95 15.47
C LYS A 7 -55.46 0.31 14.18
N PHE A 8 -56.35 -0.09 13.27
CA PHE A 8 -55.96 -0.66 11.97
C PHE A 8 -55.37 0.38 11.01
N ILE A 9 -55.84 1.63 11.05
CA ILE A 9 -55.28 2.72 10.24
C ILE A 9 -53.88 3.11 10.72
N VAL A 10 -53.68 3.22 12.05
CA VAL A 10 -52.36 3.52 12.63
C VAL A 10 -51.37 2.37 12.40
N ALA A 11 -51.80 1.11 12.51
CA ALA A 11 -50.95 -0.04 12.20
C ALA A 11 -50.55 -0.10 10.71
N GLY A 12 -51.46 0.23 9.79
CA GLY A 12 -51.17 0.31 8.35
C GLY A 12 -50.19 1.42 7.98
N ILE A 13 -50.27 2.59 8.63
CA ILE A 13 -49.36 3.72 8.42
C ILE A 13 -47.97 3.41 9.00
N VAL A 14 -47.90 2.81 10.19
CA VAL A 14 -46.63 2.41 10.82
C VAL A 14 -45.94 1.29 10.04
N GLY A 15 -46.70 0.32 9.50
CA GLY A 15 -46.18 -0.72 8.61
C GLY A 15 -45.69 -0.19 7.26
N GLY A 16 -46.42 0.76 6.65
CA GLY A 16 -45.99 1.42 5.42
C GLY A 16 -44.72 2.26 5.58
N ALA A 17 -44.62 3.03 6.66
CA ALA A 17 -43.44 3.85 6.95
C ALA A 17 -42.17 3.01 7.20
N SER A 18 -42.30 1.84 7.84
CA SER A 18 -41.18 0.94 8.10
C SER A 18 -40.68 0.24 6.83
N ILE A 19 -41.57 -0.15 5.91
CA ILE A 19 -41.16 -0.69 4.59
C ILE A 19 -40.43 0.38 3.77
N VAL A 20 -40.94 1.61 3.71
CA VAL A 20 -40.29 2.71 2.97
C VAL A 20 -38.92 3.03 3.56
N ALA A 21 -38.78 3.06 4.89
CA ALA A 21 -37.49 3.23 5.55
C ALA A 21 -36.50 2.10 5.20
N PHE A 22 -36.98 0.85 5.15
CA PHE A 22 -36.16 -0.31 4.79
C PHE A 22 -35.67 -0.26 3.33
N VAL A 23 -36.56 0.13 2.40
CA VAL A 23 -36.23 0.31 0.97
C VAL A 23 -35.24 1.46 0.79
N ALA A 24 -35.42 2.58 1.49
CA ALA A 24 -34.48 3.70 1.46
C ALA A 24 -33.09 3.32 2.00
N LEU A 25 -33.04 2.56 3.11
CA LEU A 25 -31.81 2.01 3.67
C LEU A 25 -31.12 1.05 2.69
N TYR A 26 -31.89 0.19 2.03
CA TYR A 26 -31.35 -0.75 1.05
C TYR A 26 -30.77 -0.03 -0.18
N ALA A 27 -31.51 0.91 -0.76
CA ALA A 27 -31.05 1.70 -1.91
C ALA A 27 -29.82 2.58 -1.57
N ALA A 28 -29.75 3.12 -0.36
CA ALA A 28 -28.56 3.83 0.13
C ALA A 28 -27.34 2.90 0.19
N ARG A 29 -27.52 1.71 0.76
CA ARG A 29 -26.46 0.67 0.84
C ARG A 29 -25.96 0.24 -0.53
N GLU A 30 -26.85 0.00 -1.51
CA GLU A 30 -26.43 -0.37 -2.87
C GLU A 30 -25.59 0.73 -3.54
N ARG A 31 -25.98 2.00 -3.37
CA ARG A 31 -25.21 3.14 -3.89
C ARG A 31 -23.85 3.26 -3.22
N GLN A 32 -23.77 2.98 -1.91
CA GLN A 32 -22.50 2.95 -1.19
C GLN A 32 -21.58 1.84 -1.71
N VAL A 33 -22.10 0.61 -1.83
CA VAL A 33 -21.34 -0.53 -2.38
C VAL A 33 -20.82 -0.21 -3.78
N ALA A 34 -21.68 0.23 -4.70
CA ALA A 34 -21.27 0.53 -6.07
C ALA A 34 -20.16 1.61 -6.17
N ARG A 35 -20.18 2.62 -5.29
CA ARG A 35 -19.14 3.66 -5.24
C ARG A 35 -17.82 3.12 -4.69
N LEU A 36 -17.87 2.39 -3.58
CA LEU A 36 -16.67 1.86 -2.93
C LEU A 36 -16.04 0.73 -3.75
N THR A 37 -16.84 -0.08 -4.45
CA THR A 37 -16.33 -1.06 -5.43
C THR A 37 -15.50 -0.37 -6.50
N LYS A 38 -15.94 0.77 -7.05
CA LYS A 38 -15.14 1.52 -8.04
C LYS A 38 -13.81 2.01 -7.47
N VAL A 39 -13.81 2.54 -6.25
CA VAL A 39 -12.58 2.97 -5.54
C VAL A 39 -11.66 1.76 -5.34
N ALA A 40 -12.19 0.65 -4.83
CA ALA A 40 -11.45 -0.55 -4.51
C ALA A 40 -10.83 -1.21 -5.76
N THR A 41 -11.59 -1.33 -6.86
CA THR A 41 -11.09 -1.86 -8.13
C THR A 41 -10.02 -0.95 -8.73
N PHE A 42 -10.19 0.37 -8.68
CA PHE A 42 -9.17 1.30 -9.16
C PHE A 42 -7.88 1.21 -8.32
N ALA A 43 -8.01 1.12 -7.00
CA ALA A 43 -6.90 0.88 -6.09
C ALA A 43 -6.22 -0.46 -6.38
N SER A 44 -6.99 -1.54 -6.57
CA SER A 44 -6.49 -2.87 -6.92
C SER A 44 -5.62 -2.83 -8.19
N LYS A 45 -6.13 -2.25 -9.27
CA LYS A 45 -5.39 -2.11 -10.54
C LYS A 45 -4.13 -1.26 -10.39
N THR A 46 -4.20 -0.21 -9.58
CA THR A 46 -3.04 0.63 -9.24
C THR A 46 -1.98 -0.19 -8.49
N ILE A 47 -2.40 -1.03 -7.55
CA ILE A 47 -1.50 -1.93 -6.80
C ILE A 47 -0.85 -2.96 -7.72
N ALA A 48 -1.62 -3.69 -8.52
CA ALA A 48 -1.09 -4.64 -9.50
C ALA A 48 -0.06 -3.98 -10.43
N THR A 49 -0.41 -2.82 -11.00
CA THR A 49 0.48 -2.08 -11.90
C THR A 49 1.77 -1.67 -11.21
N THR A 50 1.67 -1.19 -9.97
CA THR A 50 2.83 -0.75 -9.18
C THR A 50 3.76 -1.91 -8.84
N LEU A 51 3.22 -3.03 -8.37
CA LEU A 51 4.01 -4.24 -8.04
C LEU A 51 4.64 -4.86 -9.29
N LYS A 52 3.96 -4.79 -10.43
CA LYS A 52 4.49 -5.23 -11.73
C LYS A 52 5.61 -4.30 -12.24
N ALA A 53 5.44 -2.99 -12.10
CA ALA A 53 6.48 -2.02 -12.46
C ALA A 53 7.74 -2.21 -11.60
N ASP A 54 7.55 -2.38 -10.29
CA ASP A 54 8.62 -2.72 -9.35
C ASP A 54 9.37 -4.01 -9.77
N ARG A 55 8.63 -5.05 -10.18
CA ARG A 55 9.22 -6.30 -10.70
C ARG A 55 10.06 -6.12 -11.95
N THR A 56 9.61 -5.29 -12.88
CA THR A 56 10.15 -5.24 -14.25
C THR A 56 11.30 -4.26 -14.37
N LEU A 57 11.27 -3.17 -13.60
CA LEU A 57 12.22 -2.07 -13.72
C LEU A 57 13.32 -2.11 -12.65
N GLY A 58 13.09 -2.75 -11.50
CA GLY A 58 14.11 -2.85 -10.43
C GLY A 58 14.44 -1.52 -9.75
N ALA A 59 15.44 -1.54 -8.87
CA ALA A 59 15.78 -0.42 -7.97
C ALA A 59 16.36 0.81 -8.71
N ASP A 60 17.05 0.61 -9.84
CA ASP A 60 17.70 1.70 -10.59
C ASP A 60 16.70 2.71 -11.18
N TYR A 61 15.44 2.29 -11.36
CA TYR A 61 14.38 3.09 -11.97
C TYR A 61 13.42 3.70 -10.94
N GLU A 62 13.69 3.56 -9.64
CA GLU A 62 12.83 4.06 -8.56
C GLU A 62 12.54 5.56 -8.69
N LYS A 63 13.52 6.38 -9.09
CA LYS A 63 13.34 7.84 -9.26
C LYS A 63 12.30 8.19 -10.34
N LEU A 64 12.08 7.31 -11.31
CA LEU A 64 11.08 7.47 -12.35
C LEU A 64 9.73 6.87 -11.92
N ILE A 65 9.76 5.77 -11.17
CA ILE A 65 8.55 5.05 -10.74
C ILE A 65 7.89 5.73 -9.54
N ALA A 66 8.65 6.24 -8.59
CA ALA A 66 8.12 6.83 -7.35
C ALA A 66 7.18 8.01 -7.62
N PRO A 67 7.50 9.00 -8.49
CA PRO A 67 6.57 10.08 -8.82
C PRO A 67 5.30 9.56 -9.53
N ALA A 68 5.44 8.57 -10.42
CA ALA A 68 4.30 7.97 -11.12
C ALA A 68 3.37 7.22 -10.16
N ARG A 69 3.96 6.47 -9.21
CA ARG A 69 3.26 5.76 -8.14
C ARG A 69 2.55 6.74 -7.20
N GLU A 70 3.23 7.80 -6.77
CA GLU A 70 2.66 8.84 -5.92
C GLU A 70 1.47 9.52 -6.62
N LYS A 71 1.61 9.86 -7.90
CA LYS A 71 0.51 10.44 -8.69
C LYS A 71 -0.68 9.49 -8.82
N ALA A 72 -0.43 8.21 -9.13
CA ALA A 72 -1.48 7.20 -9.23
C ALA A 72 -2.19 7.02 -7.88
N TRP A 73 -1.45 7.00 -6.78
CA TRP A 73 -2.01 6.88 -5.43
C TRP A 73 -2.75 8.14 -4.98
N GLY A 74 -2.28 9.32 -5.40
CA GLY A 74 -2.98 10.58 -5.24
C GLY A 74 -4.37 10.56 -5.89
N ALA A 75 -4.47 9.99 -7.10
CA ALA A 75 -5.76 9.81 -7.77
C ALA A 75 -6.68 8.84 -7.01
N VAL A 76 -6.15 7.74 -6.45
CA VAL A 76 -6.93 6.83 -5.59
C VAL A 76 -7.49 7.57 -4.36
N ARG A 77 -6.64 8.36 -3.68
CA ARG A 77 -7.05 9.17 -2.52
C ARG A 77 -8.09 10.22 -2.88
N GLU A 78 -7.97 10.86 -4.04
CA GLU A 78 -8.92 11.87 -4.51
C GLU A 78 -10.29 11.24 -4.84
N ILE A 79 -10.33 10.11 -5.55
CA ILE A 79 -11.58 9.39 -5.84
C ILE A 79 -12.22 8.93 -4.53
N HIS A 80 -11.42 8.44 -3.58
CA HIS A 80 -11.92 8.08 -2.26
C HIS A 80 -12.49 9.27 -1.50
N GLY A 81 -11.79 10.41 -1.44
CA GLY A 81 -12.28 11.64 -0.82
C GLY A 81 -13.62 12.10 -1.43
N ARG A 82 -13.75 12.07 -2.76
CA ARG A 82 -15.02 12.36 -3.44
C ARG A 82 -16.12 11.36 -3.09
N SER A 83 -15.77 10.09 -2.89
CA SER A 83 -16.73 9.06 -2.46
C SER A 83 -17.25 9.28 -1.04
N LEU A 84 -16.40 9.77 -0.12
CA LEU A 84 -16.76 10.12 1.25
C LEU A 84 -17.63 11.39 1.31
N VAL A 85 -17.35 12.41 0.49
CA VAL A 85 -18.18 13.63 0.43
C VAL A 85 -19.61 13.31 -0.03
N ALA A 86 -19.78 12.26 -0.83
CA ALA A 86 -21.08 11.81 -1.29
C ALA A 86 -21.84 10.95 -0.25
N GLU A 87 -21.29 10.73 0.95
CA GLU A 87 -21.86 9.88 2.01
C GLU A 87 -23.20 10.46 2.52
N SER A 88 -24.24 9.62 2.55
CA SER A 88 -25.53 9.93 3.16
C SER A 88 -25.46 9.74 4.68
N ILE A 89 -26.31 10.44 5.46
CA ILE A 89 -26.45 10.22 6.93
C ILE A 89 -26.81 8.75 7.25
N PHE A 90 -27.42 8.05 6.29
CA PHE A 90 -27.78 6.63 6.38
C PHE A 90 -26.65 5.66 5.97
N ASP A 91 -25.59 6.16 5.36
CA ASP A 91 -24.39 5.39 5.01
C ASP A 91 -23.46 5.42 6.24
N LYS A 92 -23.48 4.41 7.11
CA LYS A 92 -22.50 4.26 8.22
C LYS A 92 -22.12 2.79 8.34
N THR A 93 -20.90 2.35 8.61
CA THR A 93 -19.55 2.94 8.84
C THR A 93 -18.49 1.85 8.59
N ARG A 94 -18.89 0.58 8.64
CA ARG A 94 -18.03 -0.59 8.49
C ARG A 94 -17.38 -0.66 7.10
N LEU A 95 -18.15 -0.50 6.03
CA LEU A 95 -17.64 -0.60 4.65
C LEU A 95 -16.61 0.50 4.33
N ASN A 96 -16.86 1.72 4.81
CA ASN A 96 -15.92 2.83 4.73
C ASN A 96 -14.65 2.55 5.53
N ARG A 97 -14.79 1.97 6.74
CA ARG A 97 -13.64 1.54 7.55
C ARG A 97 -12.81 0.47 6.83
N THR A 98 -13.43 -0.60 6.33
CA THR A 98 -12.72 -1.68 5.60
C THR A 98 -12.01 -1.14 4.36
N THR A 99 -12.67 -0.24 3.61
CA THR A 99 -12.06 0.44 2.46
C THR A 99 -10.86 1.29 2.89
N ASN A 100 -10.99 2.07 3.97
CA ASN A 100 -9.91 2.87 4.53
C ASN A 100 -8.73 2.02 5.01
N GLU A 101 -9.00 0.90 5.66
CA GLU A 101 -7.96 -0.04 6.13
C GLU A 101 -7.21 -0.66 4.95
N TYR A 102 -7.91 -1.01 3.87
CA TYR A 102 -7.30 -1.50 2.64
C TYR A 102 -6.41 -0.45 1.97
N LEU A 103 -6.92 0.78 1.79
CA LEU A 103 -6.15 1.88 1.21
C LEU A 103 -4.96 2.27 2.10
N SER A 104 -5.15 2.34 3.42
CA SER A 104 -4.05 2.63 4.36
C SER A 104 -2.96 1.55 4.29
N SER A 105 -3.35 0.28 4.24
CA SER A 105 -2.39 -0.84 4.10
C SER A 105 -1.61 -0.77 2.79
N ALA A 106 -2.28 -0.41 1.69
CA ALA A 106 -1.64 -0.20 0.39
C ALA A 106 -0.64 0.95 0.42
N SER A 107 -1.03 2.08 1.01
CA SER A 107 -0.15 3.24 1.20
C SER A 107 1.11 2.88 2.00
N ASN A 108 0.93 2.18 3.12
CA ASN A 108 2.04 1.73 3.97
C ASN A 108 2.99 0.80 3.22
N ALA A 109 2.48 -0.17 2.44
CA ALA A 109 3.40 -1.04 1.68
C ALA A 109 4.21 -0.26 0.63
N PHE A 110 3.61 0.70 -0.07
CA PHE A 110 4.34 1.51 -1.04
C PHE A 110 5.40 2.40 -0.40
N GLU A 111 5.13 2.92 0.80
CA GLU A 111 6.13 3.59 1.62
C GLU A 111 7.29 2.64 1.95
N LYS A 112 7.00 1.38 2.33
CA LYS A 112 8.03 0.37 2.61
C LYS A 112 8.84 -0.05 1.38
N ILE A 113 8.24 -0.06 0.19
CA ILE A 113 8.99 -0.25 -1.06
C ILE A 113 9.99 0.90 -1.23
N SER A 114 9.53 2.15 -1.09
CA SER A 114 10.40 3.32 -1.23
C SER A 114 11.51 3.37 -0.18
N GLU A 115 11.23 3.04 1.08
CA GLU A 115 12.25 2.94 2.15
C GLU A 115 13.34 1.92 1.79
N ARG A 116 12.93 0.73 1.30
CA ARG A 116 13.86 -0.33 0.91
C ARG A 116 14.73 0.09 -0.28
N ASP A 117 14.12 0.69 -1.30
CA ASP A 117 14.84 1.10 -2.51
C ASP A 117 15.82 2.25 -2.21
N ALA A 118 15.46 3.18 -1.32
CA ALA A 118 16.39 4.18 -0.81
C ALA A 118 17.61 3.54 -0.13
N ALA A 119 17.39 2.57 0.77
CA ALA A 119 18.48 1.87 1.45
C ALA A 119 19.38 1.07 0.48
N LEU A 120 18.81 0.47 -0.58
CA LEU A 120 19.60 -0.19 -1.63
C LEU A 120 20.50 0.78 -2.42
N ARG A 121 20.04 2.01 -2.64
CA ARG A 121 20.87 3.04 -3.29
C ARG A 121 22.02 3.49 -2.40
N ASP A 122 21.76 3.67 -1.11
CA ASP A 122 22.80 4.03 -0.14
C ASP A 122 23.88 2.95 -0.11
N LEU A 123 23.48 1.67 -0.08
CA LEU A 123 24.40 0.53 -0.21
C LEU A 123 25.22 0.56 -1.51
N ALA A 124 24.59 0.84 -2.65
CA ALA A 124 25.29 0.95 -3.92
C ALA A 124 26.31 2.10 -3.91
N PHE A 125 25.97 3.23 -3.31
CA PHE A 125 26.88 4.36 -3.13
C PHE A 125 28.07 4.00 -2.24
N THR A 126 27.82 3.39 -1.08
CA THR A 126 28.85 2.93 -0.14
C THR A 126 29.80 1.94 -0.81
N ARG A 127 29.27 0.99 -1.61
CA ARG A 127 30.10 0.06 -2.40
C ARG A 127 30.95 0.75 -3.46
N ASN A 128 30.44 1.79 -4.10
CA ASN A 128 31.22 2.59 -5.05
C ASN A 128 32.36 3.35 -4.37
N LEU A 129 32.12 3.90 -3.16
CA LEU A 129 33.16 4.53 -2.35
C LEU A 129 34.23 3.51 -1.92
N MET A 130 33.83 2.31 -1.49
CA MET A 130 34.75 1.22 -1.18
C MET A 130 35.63 0.86 -2.38
N ALA A 131 35.04 0.73 -3.57
CA ALA A 131 35.77 0.41 -4.78
C ALA A 131 36.75 1.53 -5.18
N ALA A 132 36.38 2.80 -4.99
CA ALA A 132 37.29 3.93 -5.19
C ALA A 132 38.46 3.90 -4.19
N ALA A 133 38.19 3.74 -2.90
CA ALA A 133 39.21 3.66 -1.87
C ALA A 133 40.20 2.50 -2.11
N ARG A 134 39.71 1.34 -2.56
CA ARG A 134 40.57 0.20 -2.93
C ARG A 134 41.47 0.53 -4.11
N ARG A 135 40.95 1.17 -5.16
CA ARG A 135 41.76 1.59 -6.31
C ARG A 135 42.88 2.56 -5.90
N ASP A 136 42.61 3.48 -4.99
CA ASP A 136 43.61 4.45 -4.50
C ASP A 136 44.72 3.78 -3.67
N LEU A 137 44.38 2.71 -2.93
CA LEU A 137 45.36 1.89 -2.21
C LEU A 137 46.20 1.06 -3.19
N ASP A 138 45.56 0.43 -4.18
CA ASP A 138 46.24 -0.40 -5.19
C ASP A 138 47.15 0.43 -6.12
N ALA A 139 46.81 1.70 -6.35
CA ALA A 139 47.62 2.63 -7.14
C ALA A 139 48.95 3.03 -6.45
N GLY A 140 49.23 2.51 -5.26
CA GLY A 140 50.49 2.74 -4.56
C GLY A 140 50.65 4.17 -4.05
N SER A 141 49.54 4.84 -3.72
CA SER A 141 49.59 6.15 -3.05
C SER A 141 50.42 6.02 -1.77
N THR A 142 51.35 6.96 -1.53
CA THR A 142 52.17 6.99 -0.31
C THR A 142 51.82 8.22 0.53
N GLY A 143 52.08 8.16 1.84
CA GLY A 143 51.82 9.28 2.75
C GLY A 143 50.33 9.47 3.09
N PRO A 144 49.88 10.71 3.37
CA PRO A 144 48.54 11.00 3.91
C PRO A 144 47.36 10.49 3.07
N LEU A 145 47.55 10.33 1.75
CA LEU A 145 46.53 9.81 0.84
C LEU A 145 46.22 8.33 1.08
N ASN A 146 47.24 7.53 1.42
CA ASN A 146 47.07 6.10 1.74
C ASN A 146 46.33 5.90 3.06
N GLU A 147 46.71 6.67 4.08
CA GLU A 147 46.05 6.65 5.38
C GLU A 147 44.58 7.07 5.28
N HIS A 148 44.30 8.10 4.45
CA HIS A 148 42.93 8.51 4.15
C HIS A 148 42.13 7.41 3.46
N ALA A 149 42.67 6.78 2.42
CA ALA A 149 41.99 5.69 1.70
C ALA A 149 41.76 4.46 2.59
N SER A 150 42.70 4.11 3.46
CA SER A 150 42.55 3.01 4.43
C SER A 150 41.47 3.30 5.47
N ASN A 151 41.42 4.53 6.01
CA ASN A 151 40.39 4.94 6.96
C ASN A 151 39.01 4.99 6.30
N LEU A 152 38.92 5.48 5.06
CA LEU A 152 37.69 5.48 4.27
C LEU A 152 37.19 4.06 4.00
N LEU A 153 38.09 3.14 3.64
CA LEU A 153 37.74 1.73 3.42
C LEU A 153 37.19 1.08 4.70
N ARG A 154 37.81 1.33 5.85
CA ARG A 154 37.32 0.81 7.14
C ARG A 154 35.96 1.39 7.52
N ALA A 155 35.75 2.69 7.33
CA ALA A 155 34.47 3.35 7.60
C ALA A 155 33.35 2.77 6.73
N THR A 156 33.59 2.71 5.42
CA THR A 156 32.60 2.23 4.46
C THR A 156 32.27 0.74 4.60
N GLN A 157 33.21 -0.10 5.05
CA GLN A 157 32.90 -1.50 5.42
C GLN A 157 31.95 -1.61 6.62
N ASN A 158 32.12 -0.77 7.64
CA ASN A 158 31.20 -0.73 8.78
C ASN A 158 29.82 -0.21 8.37
N ASP A 159 29.78 0.79 7.49
CA ASP A 159 28.55 1.33 6.93
C ASP A 159 27.83 0.28 6.08
N GLU A 160 28.54 -0.45 5.20
CA GLU A 160 27.96 -1.53 4.38
C GLU A 160 27.29 -2.59 5.26
N ALA A 161 27.96 -3.04 6.34
CA ALA A 161 27.40 -4.03 7.26
C ALA A 161 26.18 -3.51 8.05
N ARG A 162 26.07 -2.19 8.26
CA ARG A 162 24.90 -1.56 8.86
C ARG A 162 23.76 -1.46 7.84
N GLU A 163 24.05 -0.95 6.65
CA GLU A 163 23.08 -0.80 5.56
C GLU A 163 22.45 -2.16 5.18
N LEU A 164 23.24 -3.24 5.11
CA LEU A 164 22.71 -4.58 4.85
C LEU A 164 21.71 -5.04 5.93
N ARG A 165 21.94 -4.69 7.20
CA ARG A 165 20.99 -4.98 8.29
C ARG A 165 19.73 -4.13 8.17
N ASP A 166 19.88 -2.85 7.85
CA ASP A 166 18.75 -1.93 7.67
C ASP A 166 17.89 -2.34 6.46
N ILE A 167 18.50 -2.78 5.35
CA ILE A 167 17.82 -3.34 4.18
C ILE A 167 17.06 -4.61 4.54
N ALA A 168 17.65 -5.52 5.32
CA ALA A 168 16.98 -6.73 5.76
C ALA A 168 15.74 -6.39 6.62
N ALA A 169 15.87 -5.45 7.56
CA ALA A 169 14.76 -4.99 8.38
C ALA A 169 13.66 -4.29 7.55
N ALA A 170 14.03 -3.46 6.57
CA ALA A 170 13.09 -2.82 5.66
C ALA A 170 12.36 -3.85 4.78
N THR A 171 13.07 -4.87 4.31
CA THR A 171 12.51 -5.97 3.51
C THR A 171 11.48 -6.78 4.31
N ASP A 172 11.76 -7.08 5.58
CA ASP A 172 10.78 -7.77 6.44
C ASP A 172 9.54 -6.92 6.71
N LYS A 173 9.72 -5.62 7.01
CA LYS A 173 8.59 -4.68 7.16
C LYS A 173 7.73 -4.59 5.89
N LEU A 174 8.37 -4.57 4.72
CA LEU A 174 7.68 -4.58 3.43
C LEU A 174 6.86 -5.85 3.25
N ARG A 175 7.43 -7.02 3.55
CA ARG A 175 6.72 -8.32 3.48
C ARG A 175 5.48 -8.34 4.37
N ILE A 176 5.60 -7.82 5.60
CA ILE A 176 4.46 -7.68 6.53
C ILE A 176 3.40 -6.75 5.94
N ALA A 177 3.80 -5.61 5.39
CA ALA A 177 2.87 -4.65 4.78
C ALA A 177 2.13 -5.23 3.56
N LEU A 178 2.83 -5.96 2.68
CA LEU A 178 2.21 -6.64 1.53
C LEU A 178 1.21 -7.72 1.98
N THR A 179 1.55 -8.47 3.03
CA THR A 179 0.63 -9.45 3.63
C THR A 179 -0.62 -8.77 4.18
N ALA A 180 -0.47 -7.62 4.85
CA ALA A 180 -1.58 -6.83 5.36
C ALA A 180 -2.53 -6.37 4.24
N ILE A 181 -2.00 -5.94 3.08
CA ILE A 181 -2.84 -5.64 1.90
C ILE A 181 -3.66 -6.86 1.50
N GLY A 182 -3.04 -8.04 1.42
CA GLY A 182 -3.75 -9.27 1.05
C GLY A 182 -4.90 -9.61 2.01
N VAL A 183 -4.66 -9.49 3.32
CA VAL A 183 -5.69 -9.71 4.34
C VAL A 183 -6.82 -8.68 4.22
N LYS A 184 -6.49 -7.39 4.15
CA LYS A 184 -7.50 -6.31 4.05
C LYS A 184 -8.24 -6.32 2.72
N GLY A 185 -7.58 -6.70 1.63
CA GLY A 185 -8.20 -6.93 0.34
C GLY A 185 -9.19 -8.08 0.37
N GLY A 186 -8.85 -9.19 1.05
CA GLY A 186 -9.76 -10.31 1.27
C GLY A 186 -10.98 -9.93 2.13
N GLU A 187 -10.78 -9.14 3.19
CA GLU A 187 -11.88 -8.59 4.00
C GLU A 187 -12.79 -7.70 3.16
N LEU A 188 -12.21 -6.79 2.36
CA LEU A 188 -12.96 -5.90 1.51
C LEU A 188 -13.74 -6.64 0.41
N THR A 189 -13.15 -7.68 -0.18
CA THR A 189 -13.79 -8.55 -1.18
C THR A 189 -15.02 -9.26 -0.59
N ARG A 190 -14.96 -9.70 0.67
CA ARG A 190 -16.14 -10.29 1.34
C ARG A 190 -17.27 -9.28 1.54
N GLU A 191 -16.95 -8.00 1.70
CA GLU A 191 -17.95 -6.95 1.94
C GLU A 191 -18.52 -6.34 0.65
N LEU A 192 -17.70 -6.20 -0.40
CA LEU A 192 -18.08 -5.55 -1.67
C LEU A 192 -18.41 -6.53 -2.80
N GLY A 193 -18.11 -7.81 -2.64
CA GLY A 193 -18.05 -8.77 -3.75
C GLY A 193 -16.69 -8.72 -4.45
N ASP A 194 -16.59 -9.32 -5.63
CA ASP A 194 -15.32 -9.40 -6.35
C ASP A 194 -14.85 -8.00 -6.79
N ILE A 195 -13.67 -7.60 -6.28
CA ILE A 195 -13.00 -6.33 -6.61
C ILE A 195 -11.78 -6.54 -7.52
N GLU A 196 -11.59 -7.75 -8.06
CA GLU A 196 -10.42 -8.17 -8.83
C GLU A 196 -9.12 -7.96 -8.03
N LEU A 197 -9.02 -8.55 -6.83
CA LEU A 197 -7.83 -8.39 -5.97
C LEU A 197 -6.56 -8.89 -6.69
N PRO A 198 -5.42 -8.17 -6.65
CA PRO A 198 -4.22 -8.52 -7.41
C PRO A 198 -3.41 -9.58 -6.65
N SER A 199 -4.05 -10.74 -6.43
CA SER A 199 -3.58 -11.77 -5.52
C SER A 199 -2.28 -12.42 -6.00
N ASP A 200 -2.13 -12.58 -7.32
CA ASP A 200 -0.94 -13.17 -7.92
C ASP A 200 0.24 -12.20 -7.89
N GLU A 201 0.02 -10.91 -8.16
CA GLU A 201 1.05 -9.87 -8.01
C GLU A 201 1.49 -9.72 -6.55
N LEU A 202 0.54 -9.74 -5.60
CA LEU A 202 0.85 -9.70 -4.17
C LEU A 202 1.65 -10.92 -3.72
N ARG A 203 1.23 -12.12 -4.13
CA ARG A 203 1.97 -13.35 -3.82
C ARG A 203 3.39 -13.31 -4.40
N ALA A 204 3.52 -12.94 -5.68
CA ALA A 204 4.81 -12.82 -6.33
C ALA A 204 5.71 -11.74 -5.70
N ALA A 205 5.13 -10.66 -5.16
CA ALA A 205 5.88 -9.66 -4.40
C ALA A 205 6.34 -10.23 -3.06
N ILE A 206 5.44 -10.84 -2.29
CA ILE A 206 5.77 -11.46 -0.98
C ILE A 206 6.87 -12.50 -1.14
N ASP A 207 6.77 -13.40 -2.13
CA ASP A 207 7.77 -14.44 -2.37
C ASP A 207 9.14 -13.83 -2.68
N ARG A 208 9.18 -12.77 -3.50
CA ARG A 208 10.42 -12.08 -3.85
C ARG A 208 11.11 -11.45 -2.65
N TYR A 209 10.35 -10.84 -1.74
CA TYR A 209 10.89 -10.23 -0.54
C TYR A 209 11.05 -11.22 0.63
N SER A 210 10.70 -12.49 0.43
CA SER A 210 10.94 -13.58 1.38
C SER A 210 12.24 -14.34 1.09
N ALA A 211 12.76 -14.25 -0.13
CA ALA A 211 14.05 -14.83 -0.49
C ALA A 211 15.19 -14.05 0.17
N PRO A 212 16.24 -14.72 0.70
CA PRO A 212 17.43 -14.03 1.16
C PRO A 212 18.05 -13.24 -0.01
N PRO A 213 18.65 -12.06 0.25
CA PRO A 213 19.36 -11.33 -0.80
C PRO A 213 20.40 -12.28 -1.40
N VAL A 214 20.32 -12.49 -2.72
CA VAL A 214 21.30 -13.29 -3.44
C VAL A 214 22.64 -12.57 -3.28
N ASN A 215 23.58 -13.26 -2.63
CA ASN A 215 24.95 -12.81 -2.40
C ASN A 215 25.69 -12.51 -3.71
#